data_AF-A0A839T1A8-F1
#
_entry.id   AF-A0A839T1A8-F1
#
_cell.length_a   1.000
_cell.length_b   1.000
_cell.length_c   1.000
_cell.angle_alpha   90.00
_cell.angle_beta   90.00
_cell.angle_gamma   90.00
#
_symmetry.space_group_name_H-M   'P 1'
#
loop_
_entity.id
_entity.type
_entity.pdbx_description
1 polymer ?
#
loop_
_entity_poly.entity_id
_entity_poly.type
_entity_poly.pdbx_seq_one_letter_code
_entity_poly.pdbx_strand_id
1 'polypeptide(L)'
;MPEAPSDLYLKLLGETARISWHELQPFFARGALLRVAAGLDLIEVAAAFAANDQARVAVWLENDGLAKLPPDQAQQWHEQEPQLWAVVVAPWVLAQEHNVGESSNSYT
;
A
#
# COMPACT_ATOMS: atom_id res chain seq x y z
N MET A 1 -27.27 3.74 19.35
CA MET A 1 -26.96 4.80 18.37
C MET A 1 -25.45 4.92 18.33
N PRO A 2 -24.74 4.48 17.27
CA PRO A 2 -23.31 4.72 17.19
C PRO A 2 -23.02 6.00 16.42
N GLU A 3 -22.14 6.79 17.00
CA GLU A 3 -21.70 8.11 16.58
C GLU A 3 -20.88 7.99 15.28
N ALA A 4 -21.23 8.81 14.28
CA ALA A 4 -20.64 8.77 12.96
C ALA A 4 -19.15 9.20 13.02
N PRO A 5 -18.23 8.42 12.41
CA PRO A 5 -16.82 8.77 12.35
C PRO A 5 -16.63 10.04 11.50
N SER A 6 -15.76 10.93 11.96
CA SER A 6 -15.58 12.29 11.45
C SER A 6 -15.15 12.33 9.98
N ASP A 7 -15.68 13.31 9.22
CA ASP A 7 -15.51 13.53 7.76
C ASP A 7 -14.05 13.50 7.28
N LEU A 8 -13.09 13.90 8.13
CA LEU A 8 -11.66 13.85 7.83
C LEU A 8 -11.09 12.43 7.86
N TYR A 9 -11.58 11.60 8.80
CA TYR A 9 -11.24 10.18 8.88
C TYR A 9 -11.90 9.41 7.72
N LEU A 10 -13.12 9.77 7.33
CA LEU A 10 -13.79 9.24 6.13
C LEU A 10 -13.12 9.68 4.82
N LYS A 11 -12.55 10.89 4.76
CA LYS A 11 -11.76 11.34 3.61
C LYS A 11 -10.44 10.60 3.49
N LEU A 12 -9.70 10.43 4.58
CA LEU A 12 -8.46 9.66 4.57
C LEU A 12 -8.71 8.15 4.38
N LEU A 13 -9.81 7.60 4.92
CA LEU A 13 -10.33 6.27 4.57
C LEU A 13 -10.78 6.17 3.10
N GLY A 14 -11.15 7.30 2.49
CA GLY A 14 -11.48 7.41 1.06
C GLY A 14 -10.24 7.57 0.16
N GLU A 15 -9.13 8.05 0.71
CA GLU A 15 -7.85 8.16 0.00
C GLU A 15 -7.05 6.85 0.06
N THR A 16 -7.10 6.10 1.17
CA THR A 16 -6.66 4.70 1.26
C THR A 16 -7.82 3.74 0.98
N ALA A 17 -8.18 3.58 -0.30
CA ALA A 17 -9.25 2.67 -0.66
C ALA A 17 -8.81 1.20 -0.51
N ARG A 18 -9.66 0.39 0.12
CA ARG A 18 -9.54 -1.07 0.00
C ARG A 18 -9.80 -1.42 -1.45
N ILE A 19 -8.80 -1.99 -2.11
CA ILE A 19 -8.84 -2.31 -3.51
C ILE A 19 -8.54 -3.79 -3.71
N SER A 20 -9.25 -4.43 -4.63
CA SER A 20 -8.94 -5.80 -5.01
C SER A 20 -7.74 -5.82 -5.96
N TRP A 21 -6.98 -6.91 -5.92
CA TRP A 21 -5.87 -7.12 -6.86
C TRP A 21 -6.30 -6.93 -8.33
N HIS A 22 -7.51 -7.35 -8.70
CA HIS A 22 -8.11 -7.17 -10.04
C HIS A 22 -8.06 -5.71 -10.55
N GLU A 23 -8.33 -4.73 -9.68
CA GLU A 23 -8.31 -3.31 -10.05
C GLU A 23 -6.87 -2.78 -10.16
N LEU A 24 -5.91 -3.44 -9.50
CA LEU A 24 -4.48 -3.10 -9.55
C LEU A 24 -3.76 -3.70 -10.77
N GLN A 25 -4.28 -4.78 -11.37
CA GLN A 25 -3.74 -5.42 -12.58
C GLN A 25 -3.41 -4.42 -13.73
N PRO A 26 -4.30 -3.48 -14.12
CA PRO A 26 -3.95 -2.53 -15.19
C PRO A 26 -2.80 -1.60 -14.81
N PHE A 27 -2.65 -1.23 -13.54
CA PHE A 27 -1.53 -0.40 -13.07
C PHE A 27 -0.24 -1.19 -13.01
N PHE A 28 -0.32 -2.46 -12.58
CA PHE A 28 0.80 -3.41 -12.63
C PHE A 28 1.29 -3.63 -14.06
N ALA A 29 0.38 -3.86 -15.01
CA ALA A 29 0.70 -4.06 -16.43
C ALA A 29 1.36 -2.82 -17.07
N ARG A 30 1.00 -1.62 -16.59
CA ARG A 30 1.62 -0.34 -16.97
C ARG A 30 2.96 -0.09 -16.28
N GLY A 31 3.35 -0.92 -15.31
CA GLY A 31 4.53 -0.73 -14.49
C GLY A 31 4.42 0.46 -13.52
N ALA A 32 3.20 0.94 -13.25
CA ALA A 32 2.89 2.07 -12.38
C ALA A 32 2.51 1.64 -10.95
N LEU A 33 2.54 0.34 -10.65
CA LEU A 33 2.25 -0.21 -9.33
C LEU A 33 3.53 -0.42 -8.51
N LEU A 34 3.54 0.13 -7.31
CA LEU A 34 4.61 -0.02 -6.34
C LEU A 34 4.04 -0.67 -5.08
N ARG A 35 4.76 -1.68 -4.58
CA ARG A 35 4.48 -2.32 -3.31
C ARG A 35 5.18 -1.53 -2.20
N VAL A 36 4.40 -1.19 -1.18
CA VAL A 36 4.89 -0.63 0.08
C VAL A 36 4.89 -1.75 1.12
N ALA A 37 6.00 -1.91 1.83
CA ALA A 37 6.11 -2.88 2.92
C ALA A 37 5.14 -2.51 4.06
N ALA A 38 4.62 -3.51 4.77
CA ALA A 38 3.68 -3.31 5.88
C ALA A 38 4.29 -2.52 7.07
N GLY A 39 5.62 -2.40 7.13
CA GLY A 39 6.32 -1.58 8.12
C GLY A 39 6.43 -0.09 7.76
N LEU A 40 5.95 0.32 6.59
CA LEU A 40 5.94 1.71 6.15
C LEU A 40 4.53 2.29 6.11
N ASP A 41 4.42 3.55 6.48
CA ASP A 41 3.17 4.30 6.37
C ASP A 41 2.88 4.65 4.91
N LEU A 42 1.80 4.08 4.38
CA LEU A 42 1.39 4.30 3.00
C LEU A 42 1.08 5.79 2.71
N ILE A 43 0.61 6.53 3.72
CA ILE A 43 0.43 7.99 3.65
C ILE A 43 1.77 8.73 3.57
N GLU A 44 2.77 8.33 4.36
CA GLU A 44 4.10 8.96 4.34
C GLU A 44 4.77 8.76 2.98
N VAL A 45 4.68 7.55 2.44
CA VAL A 45 5.17 7.24 1.10
C VAL A 45 4.43 8.09 0.07
N ALA A 46 3.09 8.14 0.13
CA ALA A 46 2.29 8.95 -0.78
C ALA A 46 2.67 10.44 -0.75
N ALA A 47 2.87 11.00 0.45
CA ALA A 47 3.28 12.38 0.63
C ALA A 47 4.67 12.65 0.03
N ALA A 48 5.62 11.74 0.22
CA ALA A 48 6.95 11.85 -0.37
C ALA A 48 6.92 11.76 -1.91
N PHE A 49 6.09 10.89 -2.48
CA PHE A 49 5.86 10.85 -3.93
C PHE A 49 5.25 12.15 -4.46
N ALA A 50 4.24 12.68 -3.77
CA ALA A 50 3.60 13.95 -4.14
C ALA A 50 4.57 15.13 -4.03
N ALA A 51 5.47 15.12 -3.05
CA ALA A 51 6.52 16.12 -2.87
C ALA A 51 7.75 15.90 -3.78
N ASN A 52 7.78 14.81 -4.56
CA ASN A 52 8.94 14.38 -5.35
C ASN A 52 10.24 14.27 -4.50
N ASP A 53 10.11 13.76 -3.27
CA ASP A 53 11.19 13.63 -2.31
C ASP A 53 12.02 12.36 -2.57
N GLN A 54 12.93 12.46 -3.55
CA GLN A 54 13.77 11.35 -4.00
C GLN A 54 14.68 10.80 -2.90
N ALA A 55 15.05 11.63 -1.91
CA ALA A 55 15.92 11.21 -0.82
C ALA A 55 15.24 10.15 0.06
N ARG A 56 13.97 10.36 0.43
CA ARG A 56 13.21 9.36 1.19
C ARG A 56 12.91 8.11 0.36
N VAL A 57 12.56 8.30 -0.91
CA VAL A 57 12.30 7.19 -1.83
C VAL A 57 13.51 6.28 -1.97
N ALA A 58 14.73 6.85 -2.04
CA ALA A 58 15.97 6.08 -2.07
C ALA A 58 16.16 5.26 -0.79
N VAL A 59 15.93 5.85 0.39
CA VAL A 59 16.03 5.13 1.67
C VAL A 59 15.06 3.95 1.70
N TRP A 60 13.81 4.11 1.26
CA TRP A 60 12.86 3.00 1.24
C TRP A 60 13.21 1.92 0.23
N LEU A 61 13.77 2.30 -0.94
CA LEU A 61 14.29 1.33 -1.90
C LEU A 61 15.48 0.53 -1.32
N GLU A 62 16.38 1.19 -0.59
CA GLU A 62 17.52 0.52 0.05
C GLU A 62 17.12 -0.39 1.22
N ASN A 63 16.02 -0.06 1.90
CA ASN A 63 15.52 -0.83 3.04
C ASN A 63 14.46 -1.88 2.62
N ASP A 64 14.29 -2.17 1.33
CA ASP A 64 13.24 -3.06 0.79
C ASP A 64 11.81 -2.65 1.20
N GLY A 65 11.65 -1.42 1.67
CA GLY A 65 10.38 -0.86 2.11
C GLY A 65 9.49 -0.42 0.94
N LEU A 66 10.10 -0.04 -0.18
CA LEU A 66 9.40 0.37 -1.39
C LEU A 66 10.05 -0.31 -2.59
N ALA A 67 9.28 -1.13 -3.31
CA ALA A 67 9.76 -1.80 -4.50
C ALA A 67 8.64 -2.00 -5.51
N LYS A 68 9.00 -2.27 -6.77
CA LYS A 68 8.01 -2.78 -7.73
C LYS A 68 7.51 -4.14 -7.24
N LEU A 69 6.21 -4.37 -7.37
CA LEU A 69 5.65 -5.66 -7.02
C LEU A 69 6.26 -6.74 -7.93
N PRO A 70 6.93 -7.77 -7.40
CA PRO A 70 7.44 -8.86 -8.23
C PRO A 70 6.29 -9.72 -8.76
N PRO A 71 6.47 -10.37 -9.93
CA PRO A 71 5.43 -11.20 -10.54
C PRO A 71 4.99 -12.36 -9.64
N ASP A 72 5.90 -12.94 -8.85
CA ASP A 72 5.56 -13.97 -7.86
C ASP A 72 4.57 -13.47 -6.81
N GLN A 73 4.79 -12.27 -6.25
CA GLN A 73 3.88 -11.69 -5.25
C GLN A 73 2.57 -11.24 -5.89
N ALA A 74 2.61 -10.74 -7.13
CA ALA A 74 1.42 -10.44 -7.92
C ALA A 74 0.54 -11.69 -8.12
N GLN A 75 1.16 -12.86 -8.37
CA GLN A 75 0.44 -14.11 -8.48
C GLN A 75 -0.13 -14.57 -7.12
N GLN A 76 0.61 -14.40 -6.03
CA GLN A 76 0.10 -14.67 -4.68
C GLN A 76 -1.10 -13.78 -4.34
N TRP A 77 -1.06 -12.49 -4.66
CA TRP A 77 -2.19 -11.58 -4.46
C TRP A 77 -3.39 -11.94 -5.33
N HIS A 78 -3.14 -12.49 -6.52
CA HIS A 78 -4.18 -13.02 -7.38
C HIS A 78 -4.85 -14.27 -6.79
N GLU A 79 -4.08 -15.19 -6.21
CA GLU A 79 -4.59 -16.46 -5.67
C GLU A 79 -5.23 -16.31 -4.29
N GLN A 80 -4.67 -15.44 -3.45
CA GLN A 80 -5.14 -15.23 -2.07
C GLN A 80 -6.22 -14.16 -1.97
N GLU A 81 -6.37 -13.32 -3.01
CA GLU A 81 -7.24 -12.14 -3.02
C GLU A 81 -7.24 -11.38 -1.68
N PRO A 82 -6.05 -11.05 -1.13
CA PRO A 82 -5.98 -10.44 0.18
C PRO A 82 -6.58 -9.03 0.14
N GLN A 83 -6.99 -8.53 1.30
CA GLN A 83 -7.40 -7.13 1.40
C GLN A 83 -6.15 -6.25 1.27
N LEU A 84 -6.06 -5.55 0.14
CA LEU A 84 -4.99 -4.60 -0.15
C LEU A 84 -5.50 -3.18 0.07
N TRP A 85 -4.61 -2.32 0.54
CA TRP A 85 -4.82 -0.87 0.55
C TRP A 85 -4.03 -0.26 -0.58
N ALA A 86 -4.65 0.65 -1.33
CA ALA A 86 -3.92 1.42 -2.33
C ALA A 86 -4.20 2.91 -2.23
N VAL A 87 -3.17 3.69 -2.57
CA VAL A 87 -3.26 5.13 -2.78
C VAL A 87 -2.73 5.45 -4.17
N VAL A 88 -3.49 6.25 -4.91
CA VAL A 88 -3.12 6.73 -6.24
C VAL A 88 -2.39 8.07 -6.08
N VAL A 89 -1.12 8.11 -6.47
CA VAL A 89 -0.30 9.33 -6.50
C VAL A 89 0.20 9.51 -7.92
N ALA A 90 -0.54 10.26 -8.74
CA ALA A 90 -0.29 10.35 -10.17
C ALA A 90 1.19 10.67 -10.49
N PRO A 91 1.85 9.88 -11.36
CA PRO A 91 1.30 8.80 -12.19
C PRO A 91 1.30 7.39 -11.56
N TRP A 92 1.72 7.22 -10.31
CA TRP A 92 1.95 5.95 -9.62
C TRP A 92 0.77 5.50 -8.74
N VAL A 93 0.72 4.20 -8.44
CA VAL A 93 -0.20 3.61 -7.45
C VAL A 93 0.65 2.85 -6.43
N LEU A 94 0.49 3.22 -5.17
CA LEU A 94 1.11 2.56 -4.04
C LEU A 94 0.12 1.53 -3.50
N ALA A 95 0.53 0.28 -3.36
CA ALA A 95 -0.28 -0.78 -2.77
C ALA A 95 0.45 -1.44 -1.59
N GLN A 96 -0.30 -1.74 -0.54
CA GLN A 96 0.20 -2.40 0.66
C GLN A 96 -0.76 -3.51 1.08
N GLU A 97 -0.17 -4.62 1.51
CA GLU A 97 -0.92 -5.72 2.12
C GLU A 97 -1.35 -5.29 3.52
N HIS A 98 -2.66 -5.37 3.80
CA HIS A 98 -3.14 -5.20 5.17
C HIS A 98 -2.84 -6.49 5.95
N ASN A 99 -1.57 -6.69 6.28
CA ASN A 99 -1.17 -7.70 7.24
C ASN A 99 -1.55 -7.15 8.63
N VAL A 100 -2.75 -7.48 9.10
CA VAL A 100 -3.03 -7.44 10.54
C VAL A 100 -2.03 -8.41 11.13
N GLY A 101 -0.94 -7.87 11.67
CA GLY A 101 0.17 -8.66 12.17
C GLY A 101 -0.36 -9.78 13.04
N GLU A 102 -0.16 -11.02 12.58
CA GLU A 102 -0.07 -12.15 13.48
C GLU A 102 1.08 -11.83 14.43
N SER A 103 0.71 -11.35 15.62
CA SER A 103 1.56 -11.27 16.79
C SER A 103 2.00 -12.67 17.17
N SER A 104 3.00 -13.20 16.46
CA SER A 104 3.83 -14.28 16.98
C SER A 104 4.94 -13.66 17.80
N ASN A 105 4.67 -13.45 19.09
CA ASN A 105 5.72 -13.63 20.07
C ASN A 105 5.22 -14.51 21.21
N SER A 106 5.83 -15.68 21.27
CA SER A 106 5.61 -16.81 22.13
C SER A 106 5.63 -16.46 23.62
N TYR A 107 4.60 -16.88 24.36
CA TYR A 107 4.74 -17.15 25.79
C TYR A 107 4.98 -18.65 25.96
N THR A 108 6.21 -19.01 26.29
CA THR A 108 6.55 -20.23 27.04
C THR A 108 7.20 -19.77 28.34
#